data_AF-A0A2M7JX32-F1
#
_entry.id   AF-A0A2M7JX32-F1
#
_cell.length_a   1.000
_cell.length_b   1.000
_cell.length_c   1.000
_cell.angle_alpha   90.00
_cell.angle_beta   90.00
_cell.angle_gamma   90.00
#
_symmetry.space_group_name_H-M   'P 1'
#
loop_
_entity.id
_entity.type
_entity.pdbx_description
1 polymer ?
#
loop_
_entity_poly.entity_id
_entity_poly.type
_entity_poly.pdbx_seq_one_letter_code
_entity_poly.pdbx_strand_id
1 'polypeptide(L)'
;MKKLLFLLMLSCSIIAFDQANAASAKIIGKVLDVNGKGAAGVKVSVEGQKITATTSKDGSFKLEGVTPGNVYLYATAPSKAYLDGETLKSVSVKGGATVSGVTIILSGRPSAAATYVGMKTCSGCHDANLSKSFDSTPHAAAHSRFVTEGTDHLIYKNMWPEPDGKYLPRDPQGKLLKVQDPLDGKGMVHLALCTKGNESNRQYLFKFYPEQKEGVSLTEADLDCSDKPADAIWIPVAGTIGGEGNWGEGYTDPNHKTPDRFPNFGEGKQRFLARIQDVPVIAKWMKDNNVSRKGQKQDYICFLPTYIMQDGTPRDSKALAKGEVGFPAFWQKSPKDWATPNNTLSRNCAGCHATGVTIQTKDFPGYKSVVTYWDYKDMNITCEHCHGPGSEHAKTSDKTKIIAPQYLTAKAGNELCGQCHGSHDGKSQNPMGIFKPPFDATYKDTLGHGFFVPGVYDLATFYFNFDKARVDR
;
A
#
# COMPACT_ATOMS: atom_id res chain seq x y z
N MET A 1 -36.97 63.76 -3.77
CA MET A 1 -36.33 64.02 -2.46
C MET A 1 -35.32 62.91 -2.19
N LYS A 2 -34.04 63.28 -1.97
CA LYS A 2 -32.93 62.50 -1.35
C LYS A 2 -32.48 61.23 -2.10
N LYS A 3 -31.20 60.96 -2.36
CA LYS A 3 -29.91 61.58 -2.00
C LYS A 3 -28.86 61.06 -3.01
N LEU A 4 -27.96 61.96 -3.39
CA LEU A 4 -26.70 61.72 -4.09
C LEU A 4 -25.79 60.81 -3.22
N LEU A 5 -25.18 59.78 -3.80
CA LEU A 5 -24.03 59.09 -3.20
C LEU A 5 -22.88 59.07 -4.21
N PHE A 6 -21.87 59.87 -3.92
CA PHE A 6 -20.60 59.94 -4.63
C PHE A 6 -19.84 58.62 -4.45
N LEU A 7 -19.53 57.94 -5.55
CA LEU A 7 -18.59 56.81 -5.54
C LEU A 7 -17.18 57.37 -5.75
N LEU A 8 -16.39 57.43 -4.68
CA LEU A 8 -14.96 57.74 -4.73
C LEU A 8 -14.25 56.54 -5.37
N MET A 9 -13.81 56.65 -6.63
CA MET A 9 -12.87 55.69 -7.22
C MET A 9 -11.50 55.91 -6.57
N LEU A 10 -11.16 55.08 -5.60
CA LEU A 10 -9.80 54.93 -5.10
C LEU A 10 -9.00 54.17 -6.19
N SER A 11 -8.26 54.90 -7.01
CA SER A 11 -7.27 54.32 -7.92
C SER A 11 -6.14 53.73 -7.09
N CYS A 12 -6.24 52.44 -6.77
CA CYS A 12 -5.11 51.68 -6.28
C CYS A 12 -4.16 51.50 -7.46
N SER A 13 -3.15 52.38 -7.57
CA SER A 13 -2.04 52.20 -8.48
C SER A 13 -1.36 50.88 -8.13
N ILE A 14 -1.60 49.86 -8.95
CA ILE A 14 -0.78 48.66 -8.98
C ILE A 14 0.62 49.14 -9.32
N ILE A 15 1.52 49.11 -8.33
CA ILE A 15 2.96 49.18 -8.59
C ILE A 15 3.27 47.90 -9.37
N ALA A 16 3.24 47.99 -10.69
CA ALA A 16 3.83 47.00 -11.55
C ALA A 16 5.32 46.99 -11.20
N PHE A 17 5.76 45.97 -10.47
CA PHE A 17 7.18 45.69 -10.34
C PHE A 17 7.70 45.44 -11.76
N ASP A 18 8.58 46.34 -12.18
CA ASP A 18 9.24 46.37 -13.47
C ASP A 18 10.13 45.11 -13.61
N GLN A 19 9.55 44.00 -14.08
CA GLN A 19 10.30 42.78 -14.43
C GLN A 19 11.02 42.91 -15.78
N ALA A 20 10.96 44.07 -16.45
CA ALA A 20 11.35 44.20 -17.85
C ALA A 20 12.85 44.42 -18.11
N ASN A 21 13.74 44.41 -17.11
CA ASN A 21 15.17 44.68 -17.36
C ASN A 21 16.19 43.96 -16.46
N ALA A 22 15.82 42.85 -15.81
CA ALA A 22 16.81 42.10 -15.04
C ALA A 22 17.80 41.40 -16.00
N ALA A 23 19.08 41.79 -15.95
CA ALA A 23 20.14 41.18 -16.76
C ALA A 23 20.16 39.66 -16.59
N SER A 24 20.33 38.93 -17.70
CA SER A 24 20.35 37.46 -17.65
C SER A 24 21.56 36.94 -16.87
N ALA A 25 21.38 35.79 -16.21
CA ALA A 25 22.35 35.21 -15.30
C ALA A 25 23.00 33.94 -15.87
N LYS A 26 24.01 33.44 -15.15
CA LYS A 26 24.72 32.20 -15.46
C LYS A 26 24.65 31.25 -14.28
N ILE A 27 24.53 29.95 -14.57
CA ILE A 27 24.66 28.89 -13.56
C ILE A 27 25.77 27.94 -14.01
N ILE A 28 26.71 27.67 -13.12
CA ILE A 28 27.81 26.73 -13.31
C ILE A 28 27.73 25.66 -12.23
N GLY A 29 27.87 24.40 -12.64
CA GLY A 29 27.73 23.29 -11.71
C GLY A 29 28.33 22.00 -12.22
N LYS A 30 28.08 20.93 -11.47
CA LYS A 30 28.45 19.56 -11.82
C LYS A 30 27.28 18.60 -11.65
N VAL A 31 27.21 17.62 -12.54
CA VAL A 31 26.43 16.40 -12.32
C VAL A 31 27.38 15.26 -11.98
N LEU A 32 27.14 14.58 -10.87
CA LEU A 32 27.93 13.46 -10.38
C LEU A 32 27.10 12.18 -10.35
N ASP A 33 27.74 11.02 -10.39
CA ASP A 33 27.11 9.75 -10.02
C ASP A 33 27.10 9.53 -8.49
N VAL A 34 26.45 8.46 -8.05
CA VAL A 34 26.39 8.03 -6.63
C VAL A 34 27.75 7.71 -5.99
N ASN A 35 28.82 7.58 -6.78
CA ASN A 35 30.20 7.41 -6.31
C ASN A 35 30.97 8.74 -6.26
N GLY A 36 30.33 9.86 -6.64
CA GLY A 36 30.95 11.19 -6.68
C GLY A 36 31.77 11.45 -7.95
N LYS A 37 31.70 10.59 -8.96
CA LYS A 37 32.40 10.77 -10.24
C LYS A 37 31.57 11.61 -11.19
N GLY A 38 32.21 12.45 -12.00
CA GLY A 38 31.56 13.26 -13.02
C GLY A 38 30.73 12.43 -14.01
N ALA A 39 29.45 12.78 -14.17
CA ALA A 39 28.54 12.15 -15.12
C ALA A 39 28.53 12.92 -16.45
N ALA A 40 29.13 12.34 -17.49
CA ALA A 40 29.27 12.96 -18.81
C ALA A 40 28.02 12.81 -19.68
N GLY A 41 27.76 13.79 -20.56
CA GLY A 41 26.68 13.73 -21.54
C GLY A 41 25.28 13.93 -20.97
N VAL A 42 25.15 14.27 -19.69
CA VAL A 42 23.86 14.55 -19.03
C VAL A 42 23.32 15.87 -19.54
N LYS A 43 22.05 15.89 -19.95
CA LYS A 43 21.37 17.13 -20.35
C LYS A 43 20.81 17.80 -19.10
N VAL A 44 21.30 18.99 -18.78
CA VAL A 44 20.80 19.84 -17.70
C VAL A 44 19.88 20.90 -18.29
N SER A 45 18.69 21.07 -17.75
CA SER A 45 17.71 22.08 -18.18
C SER A 45 17.17 22.88 -17.00
N VAL A 46 16.82 24.15 -17.24
CA VAL A 46 16.15 25.00 -16.26
C VAL A 46 14.64 24.84 -16.37
N GLU A 47 13.96 24.53 -15.28
CA GLU A 47 12.51 24.39 -15.26
C GLU A 47 11.81 25.67 -15.76
N GLY A 48 10.83 25.50 -16.65
CA GLY A 48 10.07 26.61 -17.23
C GLY A 48 10.84 27.48 -18.25
N GLN A 49 12.10 27.15 -18.57
CA GLN A 49 12.92 27.92 -19.51
C GLN A 49 13.50 27.03 -20.62
N LYS A 50 13.68 27.58 -21.83
CA LYS A 50 14.29 26.87 -22.97
C LYS A 50 15.83 26.91 -22.91
N ILE A 51 16.40 26.74 -21.72
CA ILE A 51 17.84 26.83 -21.47
C ILE A 51 18.34 25.46 -21.06
N THR A 52 19.33 24.96 -21.80
CA THR A 52 19.91 23.64 -21.55
C THR A 52 21.42 23.66 -21.76
N ALA A 53 22.11 22.76 -21.09
CA ALA A 53 23.53 22.47 -21.29
C ALA A 53 23.76 20.96 -21.23
N THR A 54 24.85 20.48 -21.84
CA THR A 54 25.26 19.08 -21.73
C THR A 54 26.55 19.01 -20.93
N THR A 55 26.64 18.07 -20.00
CA THR A 55 27.81 17.94 -19.14
C THR A 55 29.04 17.43 -19.88
N SER A 56 30.19 17.99 -19.54
CA SER A 56 31.51 17.54 -20.00
C SER A 56 31.90 16.20 -19.36
N LYS A 57 33.05 15.63 -19.76
CA LYS A 57 33.57 14.36 -19.22
C LYS A 57 33.71 14.34 -17.70
N ASP A 58 33.98 15.48 -17.07
CA ASP A 58 34.12 15.63 -15.63
C ASP A 58 32.79 15.98 -14.92
N GLY A 59 31.67 15.94 -15.65
CA GLY A 59 30.33 16.29 -15.15
C GLY A 59 30.03 17.79 -15.14
N SER A 60 30.96 18.66 -15.51
CA SER A 60 30.73 20.11 -15.47
C SER A 60 29.73 20.59 -16.54
N PHE A 61 28.87 21.54 -16.18
CA PHE A 61 27.96 22.23 -17.09
C PHE A 61 27.95 23.73 -16.85
N LYS A 62 27.50 24.48 -17.87
CA LYS A 62 27.29 25.93 -17.79
C LYS A 62 26.01 26.31 -18.54
N LEU A 63 25.07 26.90 -17.82
CA LEU A 63 23.83 27.46 -18.36
C LEU A 63 24.00 28.99 -18.46
N GLU A 64 23.69 29.54 -19.63
CA GLU A 64 23.75 30.98 -19.88
C GLU A 64 22.35 31.52 -20.22
N GLY A 65 22.12 32.80 -19.93
CA GLY A 65 20.85 33.45 -20.24
C GLY A 65 19.73 33.16 -19.25
N VAL A 66 20.04 32.65 -18.06
CA VAL A 66 19.03 32.22 -17.06
C VAL A 66 18.26 33.43 -16.56
N THR A 67 16.92 33.36 -16.65
CA THR A 67 16.06 34.41 -16.09
C THR A 67 16.19 34.44 -14.57
N PRO A 68 16.43 35.62 -13.96
CA PRO A 68 16.54 35.75 -12.51
C PRO A 68 15.30 35.27 -11.75
N GLY A 69 15.52 34.74 -10.54
CA GLY A 69 14.49 34.13 -9.71
C GLY A 69 15.00 32.88 -9.01
N ASN A 70 14.09 32.17 -8.36
CA ASN A 70 14.35 30.85 -7.80
C ASN A 70 14.05 29.81 -8.88
N VAL A 71 15.07 29.08 -9.33
CA VAL A 71 14.94 28.11 -10.41
C VAL A 71 15.29 26.69 -9.94
N TYR A 72 14.69 25.69 -10.57
CA TYR A 72 15.06 24.29 -10.40
C TYR A 72 15.75 23.78 -11.67
N LEU A 73 16.73 22.90 -11.50
CA LEU A 73 17.45 22.27 -12.60
C LEU A 73 17.09 20.80 -12.68
N TYR A 74 16.74 20.33 -13.88
CA TYR A 74 16.52 18.93 -14.18
C TYR A 74 17.72 18.37 -14.94
N ALA A 75 18.09 17.13 -14.66
CA ALA A 75 19.21 16.42 -15.26
C ALA A 75 18.73 15.10 -15.87
N THR A 76 18.66 15.05 -17.21
CA THR A 76 18.30 13.85 -17.96
C THR A 76 19.54 13.00 -18.22
N ALA A 77 19.54 11.77 -17.68
CA ALA A 77 20.63 10.83 -17.87
C ALA A 77 20.72 10.40 -19.36
N PRO A 78 21.93 10.30 -19.95
CA PRO A 78 22.08 9.96 -21.37
C PRO A 78 21.90 8.47 -21.66
N SER A 79 21.82 7.64 -20.63
CA SER A 79 21.67 6.18 -20.75
C SER A 79 21.04 5.59 -19.50
N LYS A 80 20.63 4.32 -19.59
CA LYS A 80 20.08 3.54 -18.47
C LYS A 80 21.15 3.10 -17.43
N ALA A 81 22.31 3.73 -17.39
CA ALA A 81 23.29 3.53 -16.32
C ALA A 81 22.89 4.27 -15.02
N TYR A 82 22.13 5.36 -15.16
CA TYR A 82 21.66 6.19 -14.07
C TYR A 82 20.16 6.49 -14.22
N LEU A 83 19.55 6.96 -13.15
CA LEU A 83 18.24 7.61 -13.21
C LEU A 83 18.41 9.11 -13.47
N ASP A 84 17.36 9.74 -13.99
CA ASP A 84 17.27 11.19 -14.02
C ASP A 84 17.34 11.75 -12.60
N GLY A 85 17.80 13.00 -12.48
CA GLY A 85 17.91 13.70 -11.21
C GLY A 85 17.54 15.16 -11.35
N GLU A 86 17.48 15.87 -10.23
CA GLU A 86 17.20 17.31 -10.23
C GLU A 86 17.71 17.97 -8.95
N THR A 87 17.61 19.30 -8.89
CA THR A 87 17.77 20.03 -7.63
C THR A 87 16.47 19.97 -6.83
N LEU A 88 16.49 19.39 -5.63
CA LEU A 88 15.33 19.36 -4.72
C LEU A 88 15.15 20.67 -3.91
N LYS A 89 16.07 21.62 -4.08
CA LYS A 89 16.01 22.97 -3.52
C LYS A 89 16.22 23.95 -4.64
N SER A 90 15.51 25.07 -4.61
CA SER A 90 15.67 26.09 -5.62
C SER A 90 17.07 26.71 -5.57
N VAL A 91 17.61 26.99 -6.75
CA VAL A 91 18.81 27.78 -6.95
C VAL A 91 18.39 29.24 -7.06
N SER A 92 18.83 30.07 -6.11
CA SER A 92 18.50 31.49 -6.13
C SER A 92 19.43 32.24 -7.08
N VAL A 93 18.86 32.88 -8.10
CA VAL A 93 19.58 33.55 -9.19
C VAL A 93 19.21 35.03 -9.21
N LYS A 94 20.21 35.90 -9.04
CA LYS A 94 20.06 37.35 -9.17
C LYS A 94 20.42 37.81 -10.59
N GLY A 95 19.86 38.95 -11.02
CA GLY A 95 20.17 39.55 -12.32
C GLY A 95 21.67 39.77 -12.53
N GLY A 96 22.19 39.34 -13.68
CA GLY A 96 23.60 39.46 -14.07
C GLY A 96 24.57 38.60 -13.26
N ALA A 97 24.10 37.81 -12.28
CA ALA A 97 24.96 37.02 -11.41
C ALA A 97 25.47 35.74 -12.09
N THR A 98 26.60 35.23 -11.61
CA THR A 98 27.05 33.87 -11.88
C THR A 98 26.91 33.04 -10.60
N VAL A 99 25.98 32.10 -10.59
CA VAL A 99 25.82 31.12 -9.51
C VAL A 99 26.72 29.93 -9.79
N SER A 100 27.59 29.59 -8.84
CA SER A 100 28.55 28.49 -8.97
C SER A 100 28.34 27.44 -7.87
N GLY A 101 28.89 26.24 -8.07
CA GLY A 101 28.86 25.18 -7.05
C GLY A 101 27.54 24.39 -6.99
N VAL A 102 26.64 24.59 -7.96
CA VAL A 102 25.41 23.78 -8.05
C VAL A 102 25.80 22.34 -8.36
N THR A 103 25.29 21.39 -7.57
CA THR A 103 25.59 19.97 -7.73
C THR A 103 24.31 19.17 -7.81
N ILE A 104 24.22 18.30 -8.81
CA ILE A 104 23.17 17.27 -8.92
C ILE A 104 23.86 15.91 -8.84
N ILE A 105 23.35 15.01 -8.03
CA ILE A 105 23.84 13.62 -7.96
C ILE A 105 22.77 12.75 -8.60
N LEU A 106 23.16 11.91 -9.56
CA LEU A 106 22.27 10.94 -10.18
C LEU A 106 22.26 9.66 -9.37
N SER A 107 21.07 9.10 -9.13
CA SER A 107 20.91 7.76 -8.58
C SER A 107 21.46 6.69 -9.54
N GLY A 108 21.96 5.59 -8.97
CA GLY A 108 22.20 4.36 -9.71
C GLY A 108 20.89 3.79 -10.28
N ARG A 109 21.02 2.89 -11.25
CA ARG A 109 19.90 2.19 -11.88
C ARG A 109 20.23 0.70 -12.01
N PRO A 110 19.46 -0.20 -11.38
CA PRO A 110 19.56 -1.63 -11.64
C PRO A 110 19.35 -1.97 -13.13
N SER A 111 20.09 -2.94 -13.67
CA SER A 111 19.84 -3.39 -15.04
C SER A 111 18.50 -4.13 -15.15
N ALA A 112 18.01 -4.35 -16.37
CA ALA A 112 16.79 -5.13 -16.59
C ALA A 112 16.88 -6.60 -16.12
N ALA A 113 18.10 -7.12 -15.88
CA ALA A 113 18.34 -8.46 -15.37
C ALA A 113 18.43 -8.52 -13.83
N ALA A 114 18.41 -7.38 -13.15
CA ALA A 114 18.44 -7.34 -11.70
C ALA A 114 17.17 -7.96 -11.10
N THR A 115 17.34 -8.63 -9.96
CA THR A 115 16.30 -9.37 -9.24
C THR A 115 16.32 -8.99 -7.77
N TYR A 116 15.20 -9.23 -7.09
CA TYR A 116 15.08 -9.02 -5.65
C TYR A 116 15.82 -10.11 -4.88
N VAL A 117 16.55 -9.73 -3.82
CA VAL A 117 17.34 -10.65 -2.98
C VAL A 117 16.87 -10.73 -1.52
N GLY A 118 15.97 -9.84 -1.11
CA GLY A 118 15.40 -9.78 0.24
C GLY A 118 16.34 -9.17 1.27
N MET A 119 15.74 -8.63 2.34
CA MET A 119 16.40 -7.86 3.39
C MET A 119 17.52 -8.64 4.08
N LYS A 120 17.36 -9.96 4.25
CA LYS A 120 18.40 -10.82 4.86
C LYS A 120 19.74 -10.72 4.12
N THR A 121 19.70 -10.60 2.80
CA THR A 121 20.92 -10.44 1.98
C THR A 121 21.58 -9.09 2.24
N CYS A 122 20.78 -8.01 2.35
CA CYS A 122 21.27 -6.66 2.63
C CYS A 122 21.97 -6.58 4.00
N SER A 123 21.37 -7.21 5.03
CA SER A 123 21.93 -7.29 6.38
C SER A 123 23.27 -8.03 6.48
N GLY A 124 23.70 -8.74 5.43
CA GLY A 124 25.02 -9.37 5.37
C GLY A 124 26.18 -8.39 5.14
N CYS A 125 25.91 -7.23 4.52
CA CYS A 125 26.93 -6.22 4.19
C CYS A 125 26.64 -4.86 4.82
N HIS A 126 25.36 -4.52 5.03
CA HIS A 126 24.96 -3.27 5.67
C HIS A 126 24.95 -3.42 7.20
N ASP A 127 25.22 -2.32 7.89
CA ASP A 127 25.36 -2.27 9.35
C ASP A 127 24.18 -2.92 10.08
N ALA A 128 24.48 -3.74 11.10
CA ALA A 128 23.45 -4.46 11.85
C ALA A 128 22.48 -3.52 12.59
N ASN A 129 22.92 -2.32 12.99
CA ASN A 129 22.01 -1.35 13.60
C ASN A 129 21.06 -0.75 12.57
N LEU A 130 21.45 -0.63 11.30
CA LEU A 130 20.53 -0.22 10.23
C LEU A 130 19.39 -1.23 10.11
N SER A 131 19.71 -2.52 9.99
CA SER A 131 18.68 -3.57 9.89
C SER A 131 17.77 -3.59 11.11
N LYS A 132 18.35 -3.53 12.33
CA LYS A 132 17.57 -3.48 13.58
C LYS A 132 16.68 -2.24 13.67
N SER A 133 17.18 -1.08 13.25
CA SER A 133 16.40 0.16 13.25
C SER A 133 15.26 0.06 12.25
N PHE A 134 15.51 -0.49 11.05
CA PHE A 134 14.49 -0.69 10.04
C PHE A 134 13.42 -1.71 10.47
N ASP A 135 13.83 -2.83 11.07
CA ASP A 135 12.93 -3.87 11.61
C ASP A 135 11.98 -3.32 12.68
N SER A 136 12.36 -2.25 13.38
CA SER A 136 11.49 -1.56 14.35
C SER A 136 10.48 -0.58 13.73
N THR A 137 10.51 -0.39 12.41
CA THR A 137 9.63 0.58 11.72
C THR A 137 8.28 -0.04 11.34
N PRO A 138 7.24 0.79 11.15
CA PRO A 138 5.97 0.33 10.58
C PRO A 138 6.09 -0.33 9.19
N HIS A 139 7.08 0.03 8.38
CA HIS A 139 7.31 -0.58 7.07
C HIS A 139 7.69 -2.07 7.17
N ALA A 140 8.63 -2.38 8.08
CA ALA A 140 9.05 -3.74 8.40
C ALA A 140 8.04 -4.51 9.27
N ALA A 141 6.90 -3.88 9.57
CA ALA A 141 5.80 -4.46 10.32
C ALA A 141 4.48 -4.36 9.55
N ALA A 142 4.52 -4.10 8.23
CA ALA A 142 3.32 -4.00 7.42
C ALA A 142 2.47 -5.28 7.56
N HIS A 143 3.08 -6.47 7.52
CA HIS A 143 2.44 -7.77 7.72
C HIS A 143 1.95 -8.03 9.11
N SER A 144 2.64 -7.57 10.16
CA SER A 144 2.10 -7.73 11.51
C SER A 144 0.82 -6.89 11.71
N ARG A 145 0.50 -6.01 10.75
CA ARG A 145 -0.75 -5.25 10.68
C ARG A 145 -1.79 -5.84 9.71
N PHE A 146 -1.49 -6.94 8.99
CA PHE A 146 -2.45 -7.60 8.10
C PHE A 146 -2.54 -9.14 8.18
N VAL A 147 -1.42 -9.86 8.39
CA VAL A 147 -1.37 -11.31 8.65
C VAL A 147 -0.53 -11.54 9.90
N THR A 148 -1.20 -11.90 11.00
CA THR A 148 -0.57 -12.31 12.26
C THR A 148 -1.03 -13.72 12.61
N GLU A 149 -0.08 -14.58 12.97
CA GLU A 149 -0.39 -15.86 13.59
C GLU A 149 -0.40 -15.66 15.11
N GLY A 150 -1.39 -16.24 15.81
CA GLY A 150 -1.52 -16.13 17.26
C GLY A 150 -2.18 -14.83 17.77
N THR A 151 -2.06 -14.57 19.08
CA THR A 151 -2.76 -13.47 19.79
C THR A 151 -1.87 -12.27 20.09
N ASP A 152 -0.56 -12.33 19.84
CA ASP A 152 0.41 -11.36 20.37
C ASP A 152 0.24 -9.94 19.85
N HIS A 153 -0.40 -9.80 18.68
CA HIS A 153 -0.72 -8.52 18.07
C HIS A 153 -2.21 -8.16 18.16
N LEU A 154 -3.01 -8.96 18.88
CA LEU A 154 -4.40 -8.61 19.16
C LEU A 154 -4.45 -7.52 20.22
N ILE A 155 -5.14 -6.44 19.90
CA ILE A 155 -5.43 -5.36 20.82
C ILE A 155 -6.66 -5.76 21.65
N TYR A 156 -6.69 -5.36 22.93
CA TYR A 156 -7.80 -5.65 23.86
C TYR A 156 -8.16 -7.15 23.96
N LYS A 157 -7.17 -8.01 24.22
CA LYS A 157 -7.34 -9.48 24.30
C LYS A 157 -8.54 -9.95 25.16
N ASN A 158 -8.91 -9.18 26.18
CA ASN A 158 -10.06 -9.42 27.07
C ASN A 158 -11.44 -9.20 26.41
N MET A 159 -11.51 -8.57 25.23
CA MET A 159 -12.73 -8.41 24.44
C MET A 159 -12.93 -9.55 23.43
N TRP A 160 -11.96 -10.47 23.33
CA TRP A 160 -11.99 -11.63 22.45
C TRP A 160 -12.50 -12.86 23.18
N PRO A 161 -13.03 -13.87 22.47
CA PRO A 161 -13.38 -15.14 23.10
C PRO A 161 -12.19 -15.70 23.87
N GLU A 162 -12.40 -15.98 25.15
CA GLU A 162 -11.47 -16.73 25.99
C GLU A 162 -11.11 -18.07 25.33
N PRO A 163 -10.04 -18.75 25.74
CA PRO A 163 -9.70 -20.06 25.19
C PRO A 163 -10.87 -21.03 25.37
N ASP A 164 -11.14 -21.83 24.34
CA ASP A 164 -12.31 -22.70 24.20
C ASP A 164 -13.69 -21.98 24.27
N GLY A 165 -13.68 -20.66 24.08
CA GLY A 165 -14.85 -19.80 24.00
C GLY A 165 -15.43 -19.65 22.59
N LYS A 166 -16.48 -18.84 22.50
CA LYS A 166 -17.14 -18.52 21.23
C LYS A 166 -17.55 -17.06 21.15
N TYR A 167 -17.61 -16.55 19.93
CA TYR A 167 -18.33 -15.33 19.57
C TYR A 167 -19.34 -15.63 18.47
N LEU A 168 -20.56 -15.09 18.62
CA LEU A 168 -21.61 -15.19 17.61
C LEU A 168 -21.71 -13.87 16.84
N PRO A 169 -21.32 -13.84 15.55
CA PRO A 169 -21.38 -12.63 14.74
C PRO A 169 -22.82 -12.10 14.60
N ARG A 170 -22.99 -10.78 14.76
CA ARG A 170 -24.30 -10.11 14.69
C ARG A 170 -24.25 -8.84 13.87
N ASP A 171 -25.33 -8.54 13.14
CA ASP A 171 -25.48 -7.22 12.53
C ASP A 171 -25.63 -6.13 13.62
N PRO A 172 -25.59 -4.85 13.24
CA PRO A 172 -25.69 -3.76 14.21
C PRO A 172 -27.00 -3.79 15.00
N GLN A 173 -28.06 -4.38 14.43
CA GLN A 173 -29.37 -4.56 15.06
C GLN A 173 -29.43 -5.81 15.97
N GLY A 174 -28.31 -6.51 16.17
CA GLY A 174 -28.18 -7.65 17.07
C GLY A 174 -28.62 -8.99 16.47
N LYS A 175 -28.98 -9.04 15.18
CA LYS A 175 -29.41 -10.27 14.52
C LYS A 175 -28.20 -11.12 14.14
N LEU A 176 -28.27 -12.43 14.38
CA LEU A 176 -27.23 -13.37 13.98
C LEU A 176 -26.93 -13.29 12.49
N LEU A 177 -25.65 -13.17 12.15
CA LEU A 177 -25.22 -13.11 10.77
C LEU A 177 -25.31 -14.47 10.09
N LYS A 178 -25.64 -14.42 8.81
CA LYS A 178 -25.45 -15.51 7.86
C LYS A 178 -24.49 -15.10 6.76
N VAL A 179 -23.74 -16.06 6.22
CA VAL A 179 -22.70 -15.83 5.20
C VAL A 179 -22.75 -16.94 4.17
N GLN A 180 -22.20 -16.71 2.98
CA GLN A 180 -22.09 -17.71 1.91
C GLN A 180 -21.44 -18.99 2.45
N ASP A 181 -22.03 -20.14 2.13
CA ASP A 181 -21.52 -21.44 2.53
C ASP A 181 -20.15 -21.70 1.86
N PRO A 182 -19.07 -21.92 2.65
CA PRO A 182 -17.77 -22.25 2.08
C PRO A 182 -17.67 -23.65 1.48
N LEU A 183 -18.67 -24.52 1.65
CA LEU A 183 -18.69 -25.86 1.09
C LEU A 183 -18.82 -25.83 -0.44
N ASP A 184 -19.81 -25.10 -0.95
CA ASP A 184 -20.15 -25.05 -2.37
C ASP A 184 -20.34 -23.64 -2.94
N GLY A 185 -20.25 -22.61 -2.09
CA GLY A 185 -20.43 -21.21 -2.48
C GLY A 185 -21.89 -20.79 -2.66
N LYS A 186 -22.86 -21.60 -2.25
CA LYS A 186 -24.30 -21.35 -2.40
C LYS A 186 -24.97 -21.21 -1.03
N GLY A 187 -26.19 -20.69 -1.02
CA GLY A 187 -26.95 -20.53 0.22
C GLY A 187 -26.31 -19.55 1.21
N MET A 188 -26.91 -19.45 2.39
CA MET A 188 -26.42 -18.59 3.47
C MET A 188 -26.52 -19.32 4.80
N VAL A 189 -25.38 -19.51 5.46
CA VAL A 189 -25.25 -20.31 6.67
C VAL A 189 -24.85 -19.49 7.89
N HIS A 190 -25.17 -20.01 9.07
CA HIS A 190 -24.69 -19.42 10.33
C HIS A 190 -23.20 -19.68 10.54
N LEU A 191 -22.60 -18.82 11.35
CA LEU A 191 -21.18 -18.75 11.59
C LEU A 191 -20.95 -18.55 13.10
N ALA A 192 -19.94 -19.20 13.65
CA ALA A 192 -19.40 -18.87 14.97
C ALA A 192 -17.88 -18.69 14.88
N LEU A 193 -17.33 -17.68 15.55
CA LEU A 193 -15.90 -17.63 15.81
C LEU A 193 -15.62 -18.43 17.07
N CYS A 194 -14.91 -19.52 16.93
CA CYS A 194 -14.48 -20.40 18.01
C CYS A 194 -13.00 -20.21 18.29
N THR A 195 -12.61 -20.42 19.54
CA THR A 195 -11.21 -20.51 19.95
C THR A 195 -10.90 -21.93 20.42
N LYS A 196 -9.65 -22.36 20.23
CA LYS A 196 -9.12 -23.63 20.75
C LYS A 196 -7.74 -23.40 21.35
N GLY A 197 -7.39 -24.16 22.38
CA GLY A 197 -6.07 -24.10 23.02
C GLY A 197 -6.06 -23.25 24.29
N ASN A 198 -4.91 -22.70 24.66
CA ASN A 198 -4.73 -21.80 25.81
C ASN A 198 -4.29 -20.40 25.35
N GLU A 199 -4.12 -19.44 26.25
CA GLU A 199 -3.69 -18.07 25.91
C GLU A 199 -2.49 -17.97 24.97
N SER A 200 -1.46 -18.77 25.24
CA SER A 200 -0.18 -18.70 24.54
C SER A 200 -0.20 -19.33 23.14
N ASN A 201 -1.18 -20.19 22.85
CA ASN A 201 -1.32 -20.88 21.58
C ASN A 201 -2.74 -20.84 21.03
N ARG A 202 -3.52 -19.83 21.44
CA ARG A 202 -4.94 -19.69 21.11
C ARG A 202 -5.11 -19.63 19.59
N GLN A 203 -5.86 -20.59 19.06
CA GLN A 203 -6.23 -20.63 17.65
C GLN A 203 -7.62 -20.03 17.45
N TYR A 204 -7.82 -19.36 16.33
CA TYR A 204 -9.12 -18.84 15.91
C TYR A 204 -9.62 -19.67 14.74
N LEU A 205 -10.86 -20.15 14.86
CA LEU A 205 -11.50 -20.94 13.82
C LEU A 205 -12.90 -20.41 13.60
N PHE A 206 -13.27 -20.20 12.35
CA PHE A 206 -14.66 -20.04 12.01
C PHE A 206 -15.30 -21.40 11.79
N LYS A 207 -16.39 -21.64 12.52
CA LYS A 207 -17.30 -22.76 12.31
C LYS A 207 -18.48 -22.29 11.50
N PHE A 208 -18.65 -22.86 10.31
CA PHE A 208 -19.80 -22.64 9.44
C PHE A 208 -20.75 -23.81 9.59
N TYR A 209 -21.98 -23.50 9.96
CA TYR A 209 -23.03 -24.49 10.13
C TYR A 209 -23.55 -24.92 8.76
N PRO A 210 -24.01 -26.16 8.56
CA PRO A 210 -24.62 -26.55 7.30
C PRO A 210 -25.89 -25.73 7.03
N GLU A 211 -26.26 -25.61 5.75
CA GLU A 211 -27.54 -25.03 5.37
C GLU A 211 -28.70 -25.82 6.01
N GLN A 212 -29.67 -25.09 6.56
CA GLN A 212 -30.79 -25.69 7.27
C GLN A 212 -31.90 -26.04 6.30
N LYS A 213 -32.62 -27.13 6.59
CA LYS A 213 -33.84 -27.48 5.85
C LYS A 213 -34.85 -26.34 5.96
N GLU A 214 -35.70 -26.20 4.95
CA GLU A 214 -36.79 -25.22 4.96
C GLU A 214 -37.63 -25.37 6.24
N GLY A 215 -37.93 -24.24 6.89
CA GLY A 215 -38.64 -24.20 8.18
C GLY A 215 -37.79 -24.44 9.42
N VAL A 216 -36.51 -24.83 9.28
CA VAL A 216 -35.58 -24.99 10.41
C VAL A 216 -34.74 -23.72 10.59
N SER A 217 -34.77 -23.15 11.78
CA SER A 217 -33.91 -22.02 12.16
C SER A 217 -33.07 -22.39 13.37
N LEU A 218 -31.78 -22.09 13.31
CA LEU A 218 -30.90 -22.21 14.47
C LEU A 218 -31.09 -21.02 15.41
N THR A 219 -30.98 -21.30 16.69
CA THR A 219 -30.92 -20.33 17.79
C THR A 219 -29.48 -20.20 18.28
N GLU A 220 -29.22 -19.24 19.18
CA GLU A 220 -27.89 -19.04 19.76
C GLU A 220 -27.38 -20.23 20.57
N ALA A 221 -28.30 -21.00 21.14
CA ALA A 221 -27.98 -22.22 21.89
C ALA A 221 -27.42 -23.30 20.96
N ASP A 222 -27.90 -23.36 19.72
CA ASP A 222 -27.47 -24.32 18.71
C ASP A 222 -26.08 -23.99 18.13
N LEU A 223 -25.66 -22.71 18.23
CA LEU A 223 -24.42 -22.22 17.67
C LEU A 223 -23.24 -22.34 18.66
N ASP A 224 -22.80 -23.54 19.03
CA ASP A 224 -21.66 -23.78 19.92
C ASP A 224 -20.31 -24.03 19.22
N CYS A 225 -19.25 -24.33 19.99
CA CYS A 225 -17.94 -24.71 19.44
C CYS A 225 -17.64 -26.21 19.59
N SER A 226 -18.68 -27.04 19.78
CA SER A 226 -18.55 -28.50 19.75
C SER A 226 -18.34 -28.99 18.31
N ASP A 227 -17.89 -30.23 18.15
CA ASP A 227 -17.74 -30.87 16.83
C ASP A 227 -19.09 -31.22 16.16
N LYS A 228 -20.23 -30.79 16.73
CA LYS A 228 -21.56 -30.97 16.15
C LYS A 228 -22.08 -29.68 15.50
N PRO A 229 -22.84 -29.75 14.40
CA PRO A 229 -23.11 -30.97 13.64
C PRO A 229 -21.85 -31.42 12.88
N ALA A 230 -21.76 -32.72 12.58
CA ALA A 230 -20.53 -33.35 12.07
C ALA A 230 -20.12 -32.87 10.66
N ASP A 231 -21.06 -32.29 9.92
CA ASP A 231 -20.90 -31.70 8.60
C ASP A 231 -20.60 -30.19 8.65
N ALA A 232 -20.43 -29.60 9.83
CA ALA A 232 -19.97 -28.22 9.96
C ALA A 232 -18.57 -28.05 9.37
N ILE A 233 -18.36 -26.95 8.65
CA ILE A 233 -17.06 -26.61 8.07
C ILE A 233 -16.27 -25.77 9.05
N TRP A 234 -15.04 -26.21 9.34
CA TRP A 234 -14.11 -25.51 10.21
C TRP A 234 -12.98 -24.91 9.38
N ILE A 235 -12.83 -23.59 9.47
CA ILE A 235 -11.78 -22.87 8.75
C ILE A 235 -10.88 -22.18 9.79
N PRO A 236 -9.63 -22.63 9.94
CA PRO A 236 -8.63 -21.90 10.69
C PRO A 236 -8.43 -20.51 10.07
N VAL A 237 -8.39 -19.49 10.90
CA VAL A 237 -8.14 -18.13 10.46
C VAL A 237 -6.89 -17.54 11.09
N ALA A 238 -6.15 -16.78 10.28
CA ALA A 238 -5.01 -15.98 10.69
C ALA A 238 -5.34 -14.50 10.53
N GLY A 239 -4.64 -13.66 11.29
CA GLY A 239 -4.48 -12.24 11.02
C GLY A 239 -5.70 -11.37 11.20
N THR A 240 -5.41 -10.11 11.48
CA THR A 240 -6.39 -9.04 11.59
C THR A 240 -5.93 -7.89 10.71
N ILE A 241 -6.59 -7.64 9.58
CA ILE A 241 -6.30 -6.46 8.75
C ILE A 241 -6.66 -5.21 9.56
N GLY A 242 -5.67 -4.61 10.21
CA GLY A 242 -5.84 -3.44 11.06
C GLY A 242 -4.69 -2.45 10.95
N GLY A 243 -5.00 -1.30 10.34
CA GLY A 243 -4.06 -0.18 10.21
C GLY A 243 -4.45 0.99 11.11
N GLU A 244 -3.48 1.86 11.38
CA GLU A 244 -3.67 3.14 12.05
C GLU A 244 -4.80 3.97 11.41
N GLY A 245 -5.52 4.74 12.21
CA GLY A 245 -6.33 5.84 11.70
C GLY A 245 -7.46 6.19 12.66
N ASN A 246 -7.27 7.34 13.31
CA ASN A 246 -8.14 8.47 13.70
C ASN A 246 -9.69 8.38 13.68
N TRP A 247 -10.31 7.22 13.47
CA TRP A 247 -11.78 7.07 13.48
C TRP A 247 -12.27 6.30 14.71
N GLY A 248 -11.42 6.10 15.71
CA GLY A 248 -11.69 5.21 16.86
C GLY A 248 -11.99 5.93 18.17
N GLU A 249 -11.74 7.23 18.29
CA GLU A 249 -12.02 7.99 19.54
C GLU A 249 -13.18 8.99 19.40
N GLY A 250 -13.88 9.01 18.26
CA GLY A 250 -14.93 9.99 17.93
C GLY A 250 -16.08 10.07 18.95
N TYR A 251 -16.24 9.05 19.81
CA TYR A 251 -17.21 9.06 20.91
C TYR A 251 -16.78 9.95 22.09
N THR A 252 -15.51 9.88 22.52
CA THR A 252 -14.99 10.67 23.65
C THR A 252 -14.47 12.04 23.22
N ASP A 253 -14.10 12.20 21.95
CA ASP A 253 -13.65 13.47 21.38
C ASP A 253 -14.10 13.69 19.93
N PRO A 254 -15.40 13.99 19.70
CA PRO A 254 -15.96 14.17 18.37
C PRO A 254 -15.37 15.36 17.58
N ASN A 255 -14.63 16.25 18.26
CA ASN A 255 -13.99 17.42 17.65
C ASN A 255 -12.46 17.27 17.54
N HIS A 256 -11.90 16.13 17.92
CA HIS A 256 -10.46 15.83 17.88
C HIS A 256 -9.59 16.90 18.58
N LYS A 257 -10.04 17.42 19.73
CA LYS A 257 -9.33 18.45 20.52
C LYS A 257 -8.19 17.88 21.37
N THR A 258 -8.17 16.58 21.57
CA THR A 258 -7.24 15.80 22.38
C THR A 258 -6.48 14.89 21.43
N PRO A 259 -5.13 14.89 21.44
CA PRO A 259 -4.36 13.91 20.68
C PRO A 259 -4.72 12.49 21.13
N ASP A 260 -5.01 11.59 20.18
CA ASP A 260 -5.36 10.18 20.44
C ASP A 260 -4.42 9.59 21.51
N ARG A 261 -4.98 9.11 22.63
CA ARG A 261 -4.18 8.44 23.66
C ARG A 261 -3.75 7.05 23.20
N PHE A 262 -4.45 6.48 22.22
CA PHE A 262 -4.16 5.17 21.64
C PHE A 262 -4.14 5.28 20.10
N PRO A 263 -2.98 5.52 19.47
CA PRO A 263 -2.85 5.85 18.04
C PRO A 263 -3.30 4.77 17.03
N ASN A 264 -3.95 3.70 17.48
CA ASN A 264 -4.15 2.45 16.73
C ASN A 264 -5.61 2.03 16.60
N PHE A 265 -6.58 2.95 16.71
CA PHE A 265 -7.99 2.60 16.71
C PHE A 265 -8.82 3.38 15.69
N GLY A 266 -9.64 2.65 14.94
CA GLY A 266 -10.55 3.19 13.96
C GLY A 266 -11.59 2.16 13.54
N GLU A 267 -12.79 2.65 13.25
CA GLU A 267 -13.87 1.89 12.64
C GLU A 267 -13.36 1.09 11.41
N GLY A 268 -13.46 -0.25 11.40
CA GLY A 268 -13.30 -1.05 10.16
C GLY A 268 -12.20 -2.11 10.08
N LYS A 269 -11.44 -2.36 11.17
CA LYS A 269 -10.02 -2.69 11.03
C LYS A 269 -9.52 -3.94 11.76
N GLN A 270 -10.34 -4.96 11.96
CA GLN A 270 -9.84 -6.25 12.45
C GLN A 270 -10.50 -7.38 11.65
N ARG A 271 -9.84 -7.80 10.56
CA ARG A 271 -10.39 -8.76 9.58
C ARG A 271 -9.61 -10.05 9.53
N PHE A 272 -10.33 -11.17 9.50
CA PHE A 272 -9.74 -12.48 9.40
C PHE A 272 -9.34 -12.85 7.98
N LEU A 273 -8.33 -13.70 7.90
CA LEU A 273 -7.82 -14.31 6.68
C LEU A 273 -7.87 -15.83 6.83
N ALA A 274 -8.18 -16.53 5.74
CA ALA A 274 -8.11 -17.99 5.70
C ALA A 274 -7.07 -18.39 4.66
N ARG A 275 -6.31 -19.44 4.93
CA ARG A 275 -5.46 -20.03 3.90
C ARG A 275 -6.36 -20.53 2.77
N ILE A 276 -5.95 -20.31 1.53
CA ILE A 276 -6.78 -20.67 0.36
C ILE A 276 -7.18 -22.16 0.37
N GLN A 277 -6.27 -23.04 0.78
CA GLN A 277 -6.51 -24.48 0.84
C GLN A 277 -7.50 -24.93 1.93
N ASP A 278 -7.77 -24.07 2.92
CA ASP A 278 -8.68 -24.40 4.03
C ASP A 278 -10.14 -24.04 3.69
N VAL A 279 -10.39 -23.40 2.54
CA VAL A 279 -11.74 -23.04 2.08
C VAL A 279 -12.21 -24.08 1.05
N PRO A 280 -13.17 -24.97 1.39
CA PRO A 280 -13.48 -26.15 0.56
C PRO A 280 -13.89 -25.83 -0.88
N VAL A 281 -14.77 -24.85 -1.10
CA VAL A 281 -15.20 -24.44 -2.45
C VAL A 281 -14.01 -23.97 -3.29
N ILE A 282 -13.02 -23.31 -2.68
CA ILE A 282 -11.82 -22.86 -3.38
C ILE A 282 -10.86 -24.00 -3.66
N ALA A 283 -10.61 -24.86 -2.68
CA ALA A 283 -9.76 -26.04 -2.84
C ALA A 283 -10.30 -26.95 -3.96
N LYS A 284 -11.63 -27.16 -3.98
CA LYS A 284 -12.32 -27.89 -5.05
C LYS A 284 -12.17 -27.17 -6.39
N TRP A 285 -12.46 -25.87 -6.45
CA TRP A 285 -12.34 -25.09 -7.68
C TRP A 285 -10.94 -25.16 -8.27
N MET A 286 -9.90 -25.06 -7.43
CA MET A 286 -8.50 -25.14 -7.86
C MET A 286 -8.18 -26.51 -8.46
N LYS A 287 -8.64 -27.58 -7.83
CA LYS A 287 -8.48 -28.96 -8.35
C LYS A 287 -9.16 -29.11 -9.71
N ASP A 288 -10.42 -28.67 -9.82
CA ASP A 288 -11.21 -28.80 -11.05
C ASP A 288 -10.65 -27.97 -12.22
N ASN A 289 -9.93 -26.88 -11.92
CA ASN A 289 -9.36 -25.96 -12.90
C ASN A 289 -7.84 -26.13 -13.11
N ASN A 290 -7.24 -27.20 -12.57
CA ASN A 290 -5.80 -27.47 -12.65
C ASN A 290 -4.91 -26.31 -12.15
N VAL A 291 -5.34 -25.61 -11.11
CA VAL A 291 -4.56 -24.54 -10.47
C VAL A 291 -3.78 -25.12 -9.30
N SER A 292 -2.47 -25.30 -9.48
CA SER A 292 -1.56 -25.76 -8.41
C SER A 292 -0.90 -24.59 -7.69
N ARG A 293 -0.79 -24.68 -6.37
CA ARG A 293 -0.02 -23.77 -5.52
C ARG A 293 1.23 -24.42 -4.91
N LYS A 294 1.59 -25.62 -5.36
CA LYS A 294 2.75 -26.35 -4.86
C LYS A 294 4.03 -25.55 -5.11
N GLY A 295 4.85 -25.38 -4.07
CA GLY A 295 6.12 -24.64 -4.14
C GLY A 295 6.00 -23.12 -4.12
N GLN A 296 4.80 -22.58 -3.94
CA GLN A 296 4.55 -21.14 -3.83
C GLN A 296 4.50 -20.69 -2.37
N LYS A 297 4.58 -19.37 -2.16
CA LYS A 297 4.31 -18.79 -0.83
C LYS A 297 2.84 -18.98 -0.45
N GLN A 298 2.57 -19.07 0.85
CA GLN A 298 1.21 -19.16 1.35
C GLN A 298 0.42 -17.91 0.94
N ASP A 299 -0.75 -18.15 0.35
CA ASP A 299 -1.70 -17.12 -0.05
C ASP A 299 -2.99 -17.26 0.77
N TYR A 300 -3.74 -16.17 0.88
CA TYR A 300 -4.86 -16.06 1.81
C TYR A 300 -6.09 -15.46 1.13
N ILE A 301 -7.28 -15.87 1.57
CA ILE A 301 -8.52 -15.15 1.27
C ILE A 301 -8.59 -13.90 2.14
N CYS A 302 -8.65 -12.72 1.51
CA CYS A 302 -8.35 -11.44 2.17
C CYS A 302 -9.50 -10.74 2.87
N PHE A 303 -10.72 -11.08 2.48
CA PHE A 303 -11.92 -10.50 3.06
C PHE A 303 -12.87 -11.64 3.38
N LEU A 304 -12.63 -12.28 4.53
CA LEU A 304 -13.63 -13.18 5.09
C LEU A 304 -14.95 -12.43 5.30
N PRO A 305 -16.08 -13.16 5.39
CA PRO A 305 -17.40 -12.55 5.25
C PRO A 305 -17.80 -11.69 6.44
N THR A 306 -16.98 -11.68 7.49
CA THR A 306 -17.16 -10.87 8.69
C THR A 306 -15.85 -10.26 9.15
N TYR A 307 -15.94 -9.06 9.71
CA TYR A 307 -14.83 -8.36 10.35
C TYR A 307 -15.29 -7.81 11.69
N ILE A 308 -14.35 -7.66 12.62
CA ILE A 308 -14.64 -7.03 13.90
C ILE A 308 -14.49 -5.53 13.74
N MET A 309 -15.54 -4.85 14.18
CA MET A 309 -15.55 -3.44 14.46
C MET A 309 -15.27 -3.26 15.94
N GLN A 310 -14.48 -2.26 16.25
CA GLN A 310 -14.19 -1.83 17.60
C GLN A 310 -14.00 -0.32 17.44
N ASP A 311 -15.07 0.45 17.62
CA ASP A 311 -14.96 1.92 17.76
C ASP A 311 -14.94 2.34 19.24
N GLY A 312 -15.01 1.35 20.15
CA GLY A 312 -14.90 1.54 21.59
C GLY A 312 -16.20 1.92 22.28
N THR A 313 -17.31 2.06 21.55
CA THR A 313 -18.62 2.45 22.12
C THR A 313 -19.20 1.36 23.03
N PRO A 314 -19.37 1.63 24.34
CA PRO A 314 -19.95 0.67 25.29
C PRO A 314 -21.41 0.32 24.94
N ARG A 315 -21.87 -0.89 25.30
CA ARG A 315 -23.24 -1.38 25.02
C ARG A 315 -24.35 -0.50 25.60
N ASP A 316 -24.07 0.26 26.63
CA ASP A 316 -24.96 1.20 27.32
C ASP A 316 -24.78 2.66 26.86
N SER A 317 -23.98 2.89 25.83
CA SER A 317 -23.73 4.23 25.31
C SER A 317 -24.99 4.84 24.70
N LYS A 318 -25.23 6.12 25.03
CA LYS A 318 -26.30 6.93 24.44
C LYS A 318 -26.07 7.27 22.95
N ALA A 319 -24.89 6.97 22.40
CA ALA A 319 -24.59 7.12 20.98
C ALA A 319 -25.18 5.99 20.12
N LEU A 320 -25.45 4.83 20.72
CA LEU A 320 -26.10 3.72 20.05
C LEU A 320 -27.58 4.04 19.84
N ALA A 321 -28.07 3.83 18.62
CA ALA A 321 -29.49 3.88 18.36
C ALA A 321 -30.21 2.78 19.17
N LYS A 322 -31.50 2.98 19.47
CA LYS A 322 -32.28 1.99 20.20
C LYS A 322 -32.26 0.66 19.45
N GLY A 323 -31.66 -0.36 20.07
CA GLY A 323 -31.54 -1.71 19.49
C GLY A 323 -30.16 -2.02 18.88
N GLU A 324 -29.22 -1.07 18.90
CA GLU A 324 -27.85 -1.34 18.46
C GLU A 324 -27.02 -2.08 19.51
N VAL A 325 -26.13 -2.96 19.04
CA VAL A 325 -25.19 -3.68 19.90
C VAL A 325 -23.87 -2.93 20.00
N GLY A 326 -23.45 -2.59 21.23
CA GLY A 326 -22.11 -2.02 21.47
C GLY A 326 -20.97 -3.03 21.27
N PHE A 327 -19.73 -2.58 21.42
CA PHE A 327 -18.54 -3.28 20.93
C PHE A 327 -17.99 -4.40 21.85
N PRO A 328 -17.19 -5.36 21.31
CA PRO A 328 -16.86 -5.52 19.88
C PRO A 328 -18.05 -6.11 19.12
N ALA A 329 -18.22 -5.72 17.86
CA ALA A 329 -19.31 -6.19 16.99
C ALA A 329 -18.75 -6.74 15.68
N PHE A 330 -19.32 -7.82 15.16
CA PHE A 330 -18.91 -8.37 13.87
C PHE A 330 -19.79 -7.80 12.76
N TRP A 331 -19.21 -7.13 11.79
CA TRP A 331 -19.95 -6.63 10.65
C TRP A 331 -19.78 -7.52 9.44
N GLN A 332 -20.82 -7.63 8.62
CA GLN A 332 -20.73 -8.35 7.35
C GLN A 332 -19.87 -7.56 6.36
N LYS A 333 -18.93 -8.25 5.72
CA LYS A 333 -18.21 -7.74 4.56
C LYS A 333 -18.35 -8.71 3.41
N SER A 334 -19.02 -8.28 2.33
CA SER A 334 -19.23 -9.12 1.15
C SER A 334 -19.81 -10.51 1.51
N PRO A 335 -20.88 -10.57 2.32
CA PRO A 335 -21.34 -11.82 2.94
C PRO A 335 -21.76 -12.90 1.94
N LYS A 336 -22.00 -12.53 0.67
CA LYS A 336 -22.45 -13.43 -0.40
C LYS A 336 -21.34 -13.85 -1.38
N ASP A 337 -20.16 -13.20 -1.35
CA ASP A 337 -19.16 -13.31 -2.42
C ASP A 337 -17.70 -13.35 -1.88
N TRP A 338 -17.51 -13.90 -0.69
CA TRP A 338 -16.20 -13.90 -0.02
C TRP A 338 -15.32 -15.06 -0.47
N ALA A 339 -15.91 -16.24 -0.70
CA ALA A 339 -15.22 -17.49 -1.03
C ALA A 339 -15.01 -17.63 -2.54
N THR A 340 -14.31 -16.67 -3.14
CA THR A 340 -14.00 -16.68 -4.58
C THR A 340 -12.49 -16.80 -4.86
N PRO A 341 -12.05 -17.47 -5.95
CA PRO A 341 -10.64 -17.74 -6.23
C PRO A 341 -9.83 -16.49 -6.60
N ASN A 342 -10.50 -15.40 -6.96
CA ASN A 342 -9.87 -14.11 -7.14
C ASN A 342 -9.84 -13.31 -5.80
N ASN A 343 -10.46 -13.81 -4.73
CA ASN A 343 -10.48 -13.39 -3.32
C ASN A 343 -9.15 -13.14 -2.57
N THR A 344 -7.99 -12.99 -3.21
CA THR A 344 -6.70 -13.34 -2.56
C THR A 344 -5.82 -12.16 -2.09
N LEU A 345 -4.93 -12.41 -1.13
CA LEU A 345 -3.90 -11.47 -0.64
C LEU A 345 -2.94 -11.07 -1.75
N SER A 346 -2.42 -12.06 -2.46
CA SER A 346 -1.54 -11.88 -3.61
C SER A 346 -2.11 -10.91 -4.66
N ARG A 347 -3.42 -10.98 -4.90
CA ARG A 347 -4.12 -10.11 -5.84
C ARG A 347 -4.36 -8.70 -5.30
N ASN A 348 -4.82 -8.60 -4.07
CA ASN A 348 -5.46 -7.38 -3.56
C ASN A 348 -4.55 -6.51 -2.69
N CYS A 349 -3.51 -7.09 -2.10
CA CYS A 349 -2.77 -6.43 -1.02
C CYS A 349 -1.26 -6.50 -1.24
N ALA A 350 -0.76 -7.63 -1.74
CA ALA A 350 0.66 -7.93 -1.65
C ALA A 350 1.57 -6.95 -2.41
N GLY A 351 1.10 -6.33 -3.50
CA GLY A 351 1.90 -5.32 -4.21
C GLY A 351 2.25 -4.07 -3.38
N CYS A 352 1.52 -3.79 -2.30
CA CYS A 352 1.84 -2.71 -1.36
C CYS A 352 2.37 -3.23 -0.01
N HIS A 353 2.37 -4.55 0.21
CA HIS A 353 2.49 -5.17 1.54
C HIS A 353 3.56 -6.28 1.59
N ALA A 354 4.20 -6.55 0.46
CA ALA A 354 5.31 -7.46 0.31
C ALA A 354 6.35 -6.85 -0.65
N THR A 355 7.58 -7.33 -0.57
CA THR A 355 8.71 -6.87 -1.36
C THR A 355 9.21 -7.97 -2.29
N GLY A 356 9.53 -7.61 -3.53
CA GLY A 356 9.97 -8.57 -4.55
C GLY A 356 8.86 -9.52 -5.02
N VAL A 357 7.67 -8.96 -5.18
CA VAL A 357 6.40 -9.60 -5.52
C VAL A 357 6.43 -10.11 -6.97
N THR A 358 6.10 -11.39 -7.18
CA THR A 358 5.94 -11.99 -8.50
C THR A 358 4.60 -12.72 -8.57
N ILE A 359 3.79 -12.38 -9.57
CA ILE A 359 2.51 -13.04 -9.83
C ILE A 359 2.42 -13.59 -11.26
N GLN A 360 1.71 -14.70 -11.42
CA GLN A 360 1.15 -15.10 -12.71
C GLN A 360 -0.36 -15.17 -12.57
N THR A 361 -1.08 -14.75 -13.61
CA THR A 361 -2.53 -14.69 -13.61
C THR A 361 -3.12 -15.40 -14.81
N LYS A 362 -4.32 -15.94 -14.64
CA LYS A 362 -5.12 -16.53 -15.71
C LYS A 362 -6.59 -16.12 -15.54
N ASP A 363 -7.25 -15.88 -16.66
CA ASP A 363 -8.69 -15.62 -16.67
C ASP A 363 -9.48 -16.92 -16.69
N PHE A 364 -10.57 -16.94 -15.94
CA PHE A 364 -11.50 -18.06 -15.85
C PHE A 364 -12.93 -17.55 -16.00
N PRO A 365 -13.87 -18.31 -16.59
CA PRO A 365 -15.27 -17.91 -16.64
C PRO A 365 -15.80 -17.51 -15.25
N GLY A 366 -16.42 -16.34 -15.15
CA GLY A 366 -16.94 -15.79 -13.89
C GLY A 366 -15.90 -15.13 -12.97
N TYR A 367 -14.60 -15.24 -13.26
CA TYR A 367 -13.54 -14.66 -12.42
C TYR A 367 -12.52 -13.88 -13.24
N LYS A 368 -12.28 -12.63 -12.85
CA LYS A 368 -11.26 -11.80 -13.48
C LYS A 368 -9.90 -12.00 -12.80
N SER A 369 -8.89 -12.30 -13.61
CA SER A 369 -7.46 -12.35 -13.28
C SER A 369 -7.16 -13.07 -11.97
N VAL A 370 -7.43 -14.37 -11.96
CA VAL A 370 -7.08 -15.25 -10.83
C VAL A 370 -5.56 -15.38 -10.79
N VAL A 371 -4.97 -15.14 -9.62
CA VAL A 371 -3.54 -15.38 -9.40
C VAL A 371 -3.32 -16.89 -9.30
N THR A 372 -2.51 -17.44 -10.20
CA THR A 372 -2.17 -18.87 -10.27
C THR A 372 -0.75 -19.16 -9.78
N TYR A 373 0.11 -18.14 -9.75
CA TYR A 373 1.44 -18.20 -9.15
C TYR A 373 1.66 -17.00 -8.24
N TRP A 374 2.23 -17.22 -7.05
CA TRP A 374 2.54 -16.19 -6.07
C TRP A 374 3.88 -16.44 -5.39
N ASP A 375 4.78 -15.46 -5.46
CA ASP A 375 6.04 -15.45 -4.69
C ASP A 375 6.40 -14.02 -4.25
N TYR A 376 7.22 -13.93 -3.21
CA TYR A 376 7.80 -12.70 -2.69
C TYR A 376 9.13 -12.98 -1.98
N LYS A 377 10.00 -11.97 -1.87
CA LYS A 377 11.25 -12.09 -1.11
C LYS A 377 11.04 -11.84 0.36
N ASP A 378 10.40 -10.73 0.70
CA ASP A 378 10.04 -10.41 2.08
C ASP A 378 8.53 -10.14 2.16
N MET A 379 7.88 -10.73 3.15
CA MET A 379 6.59 -10.22 3.59
C MET A 379 6.91 -8.95 4.37
N ASN A 380 6.26 -7.82 4.10
CA ASN A 380 6.59 -6.43 4.51
C ASN A 380 7.15 -5.54 3.40
N ILE A 381 7.22 -4.25 3.71
CA ILE A 381 7.96 -3.24 2.96
C ILE A 381 9.39 -3.22 3.49
N THR A 382 10.32 -3.75 2.69
CA THR A 382 11.74 -3.81 3.02
C THR A 382 12.58 -2.98 2.03
N CYS A 383 13.90 -3.01 2.18
CA CYS A 383 14.85 -2.15 1.48
C CYS A 383 14.55 -2.03 -0.03
N GLU A 384 14.36 -3.17 -0.70
CA GLU A 384 14.20 -3.22 -2.16
C GLU A 384 12.84 -2.70 -2.66
N HIS A 385 11.89 -2.42 -1.78
CA HIS A 385 10.65 -1.74 -2.17
C HIS A 385 10.93 -0.28 -2.55
N CYS A 386 11.91 0.35 -1.90
CA CYS A 386 12.35 1.71 -2.21
C CYS A 386 13.59 1.75 -3.11
N HIS A 387 14.51 0.82 -2.89
CA HIS A 387 15.80 0.74 -3.58
C HIS A 387 15.74 -0.06 -4.90
N GLY A 388 14.59 -0.67 -5.20
CA GLY A 388 14.42 -1.55 -6.36
C GLY A 388 15.21 -2.86 -6.23
N PRO A 389 15.20 -3.70 -7.28
CA PRO A 389 15.92 -4.98 -7.31
C PRO A 389 17.44 -4.81 -7.10
N GLY A 390 17.98 -5.46 -6.08
CA GLY A 390 19.36 -5.24 -5.63
C GLY A 390 20.36 -6.34 -5.96
N SER A 391 20.01 -7.36 -6.75
CA SER A 391 20.90 -8.53 -6.93
C SER A 391 22.27 -8.22 -7.54
N GLU A 392 22.37 -7.22 -8.42
CA GLU A 392 23.66 -6.79 -8.99
C GLU A 392 24.48 -6.04 -7.95
N HIS A 393 23.87 -5.11 -7.21
CA HIS A 393 24.51 -4.38 -6.12
C HIS A 393 24.98 -5.32 -5.00
N ALA A 394 24.14 -6.28 -4.58
CA ALA A 394 24.48 -7.24 -3.54
C ALA A 394 25.71 -8.11 -3.92
N LYS A 395 25.92 -8.35 -5.22
CA LYS A 395 27.07 -9.15 -5.72
C LYS A 395 28.35 -8.34 -5.86
N THR A 396 28.27 -7.04 -6.15
CA THR A 396 29.42 -6.21 -6.52
C THR A 396 29.73 -5.08 -5.55
N SER A 397 28.81 -4.78 -4.65
CA SER A 397 28.77 -3.57 -3.82
C SER A 397 28.79 -2.26 -4.62
N ASP A 398 28.58 -2.31 -5.93
CA ASP A 398 28.55 -1.13 -6.80
C ASP A 398 27.27 -0.34 -6.57
N LYS A 399 27.40 0.90 -6.09
CA LYS A 399 26.27 1.80 -5.81
C LYS A 399 25.52 2.19 -7.08
N THR A 400 26.14 2.11 -8.26
CA THR A 400 25.47 2.42 -9.52
C THR A 400 24.42 1.36 -9.91
N LYS A 401 24.42 0.20 -9.24
CA LYS A 401 23.51 -0.93 -9.50
C LYS A 401 22.29 -1.00 -8.58
N ILE A 402 22.06 0.05 -7.81
CA ILE A 402 20.89 0.16 -6.90
C ILE A 402 20.32 1.57 -6.98
N ILE A 403 19.02 1.70 -6.74
CA ILE A 403 18.38 3.01 -6.64
C ILE A 403 18.75 3.64 -5.30
N ALA A 404 19.06 4.94 -5.32
CA ALA A 404 19.32 5.77 -4.16
C ALA A 404 18.20 6.83 -4.06
N PRO A 405 17.15 6.58 -3.27
CA PRO A 405 15.95 7.43 -3.20
C PRO A 405 16.20 8.92 -2.99
N GLN A 406 17.25 9.28 -2.24
CA GLN A 406 17.61 10.66 -1.95
C GLN A 406 18.08 11.47 -3.18
N TYR A 407 18.36 10.79 -4.30
CA TYR A 407 18.82 11.38 -5.56
C TYR A 407 17.79 11.25 -6.68
N LEU A 408 16.57 10.78 -6.36
CA LEU A 408 15.46 10.77 -7.30
C LEU A 408 14.99 12.21 -7.56
N THR A 409 14.37 12.41 -8.73
CA THR A 409 13.59 13.62 -9.01
C THR A 409 12.44 13.76 -8.01
N ALA A 410 11.92 14.96 -7.76
CA ALA A 410 10.79 15.16 -6.86
C ALA A 410 9.57 14.36 -7.31
N LYS A 411 9.35 14.26 -8.63
CA LYS A 411 8.31 13.36 -9.18
C LYS A 411 8.56 11.91 -8.75
N ALA A 412 9.73 11.35 -9.07
CA ALA A 412 10.02 9.95 -8.75
C ALA A 412 10.06 9.68 -7.24
N GLY A 413 10.51 10.64 -6.42
CA GLY A 413 10.47 10.58 -4.96
C GLY A 413 9.06 10.61 -4.39
N ASN A 414 8.15 11.41 -4.97
CA ASN A 414 6.74 11.40 -4.59
C ASN A 414 6.06 10.08 -5.01
N GLU A 415 6.36 9.59 -6.21
CA GLU A 415 5.83 8.33 -6.73
C GLU A 415 6.33 7.11 -5.94
N LEU A 416 7.57 7.13 -5.44
CA LEU A 416 8.11 6.12 -4.55
C LEU A 416 7.19 5.86 -3.35
N CYS A 417 6.65 6.92 -2.74
CA CYS A 417 5.72 6.80 -1.62
C CYS A 417 4.27 6.58 -2.13
N GLY A 418 3.92 7.27 -3.22
CA GLY A 418 2.59 7.23 -3.85
C GLY A 418 2.20 5.86 -4.39
N GLN A 419 3.17 4.98 -4.69
CA GLN A 419 2.90 3.61 -5.13
C GLN A 419 2.04 2.83 -4.11
N CYS A 420 2.13 3.18 -2.81
CA CYS A 420 1.29 2.64 -1.76
C CYS A 420 0.30 3.67 -1.18
N HIS A 421 0.73 4.93 -1.02
CA HIS A 421 -0.04 5.99 -0.33
C HIS A 421 -0.83 6.93 -1.26
N GLY A 422 -0.87 6.67 -2.56
CA GLY A 422 -1.55 7.53 -3.53
C GLY A 422 -3.09 7.42 -3.51
N SER A 423 -3.64 6.23 -3.31
CA SER A 423 -5.09 6.01 -3.06
C SER A 423 -5.38 4.52 -2.83
N HIS A 424 -6.20 4.17 -1.82
CA HIS A 424 -6.76 2.82 -1.68
C HIS A 424 -7.66 2.40 -2.87
N ASP A 425 -7.99 3.36 -3.75
CA ASP A 425 -8.75 3.14 -4.98
C ASP A 425 -7.87 3.09 -6.23
N GLY A 426 -6.54 3.21 -6.11
CA GLY A 426 -5.62 2.92 -7.21
C GLY A 426 -5.90 1.52 -7.76
N LYS A 427 -5.87 1.39 -9.09
CA LYS A 427 -6.14 0.11 -9.74
C LYS A 427 -5.26 -0.09 -10.97
N SER A 428 -4.80 -1.32 -11.18
CA SER A 428 -3.84 -1.72 -12.22
C SER A 428 -4.22 -1.24 -13.60
N GLN A 429 -3.22 -0.88 -14.40
CA GLN A 429 -3.38 -0.55 -15.80
C GLN A 429 -3.66 -1.78 -16.66
N ASN A 430 -2.96 -2.89 -16.40
CA ASN A 430 -3.14 -4.13 -17.14
C ASN A 430 -2.99 -5.36 -16.21
N PRO A 431 -4.03 -6.16 -15.99
CA PRO A 431 -5.38 -6.01 -16.56
C PRO A 431 -6.08 -4.80 -15.96
N MET A 432 -6.80 -4.08 -16.81
CA MET A 432 -7.35 -2.76 -16.47
C MET A 432 -8.36 -2.88 -15.33
N GLY A 433 -8.06 -2.20 -14.23
CA GLY A 433 -8.94 -2.03 -13.10
C GLY A 433 -9.13 -3.21 -12.17
N ILE A 434 -8.22 -4.20 -12.25
CA ILE A 434 -8.40 -5.48 -11.55
C ILE A 434 -7.61 -5.55 -10.23
N PHE A 435 -6.32 -5.25 -10.26
CA PHE A 435 -5.50 -5.25 -9.05
C PHE A 435 -5.56 -3.89 -8.39
N LYS A 436 -5.42 -3.84 -7.06
CA LYS A 436 -5.26 -2.59 -6.31
C LYS A 436 -3.84 -1.99 -6.39
N PRO A 437 -2.75 -2.79 -6.32
CA PRO A 437 -1.41 -2.21 -6.44
C PRO A 437 -1.13 -1.67 -7.87
N PRO A 438 -0.09 -0.83 -8.02
CA PRO A 438 0.37 -0.36 -9.33
C PRO A 438 0.99 -1.51 -10.09
N PHE A 439 0.24 -2.07 -11.03
CA PHE A 439 0.63 -3.24 -11.80
C PHE A 439 0.26 -3.09 -13.28
N ASP A 440 1.17 -3.54 -14.14
CA ASP A 440 0.96 -3.65 -15.58
C ASP A 440 1.65 -4.91 -16.12
N ALA A 441 0.84 -5.86 -16.62
CA ALA A 441 1.31 -7.13 -17.16
C ALA A 441 2.24 -7.00 -18.38
N THR A 442 2.27 -5.85 -19.08
CA THR A 442 3.23 -5.60 -20.17
C THR A 442 4.67 -5.52 -19.66
N TYR A 443 4.86 -5.22 -18.37
CA TYR A 443 6.16 -5.13 -17.71
C TYR A 443 6.52 -6.40 -16.91
N LYS A 444 5.74 -7.48 -17.00
CA LYS A 444 5.94 -8.70 -16.19
C LYS A 444 7.31 -9.37 -16.38
N ASP A 445 7.88 -9.24 -17.58
CA ASP A 445 9.18 -9.81 -17.96
C ASP A 445 10.30 -8.75 -17.89
N THR A 446 10.04 -7.65 -17.18
CA THR A 446 10.99 -6.54 -16.99
C THR A 446 11.32 -6.32 -15.51
N LEU A 447 12.15 -5.33 -15.21
CA LEU A 447 12.50 -4.96 -13.84
C LEU A 447 11.22 -4.68 -13.04
N GLY A 448 11.08 -5.31 -11.87
CA GLY A 448 9.89 -5.18 -11.02
C GLY A 448 8.79 -6.20 -11.28
N HIS A 449 8.94 -7.11 -12.25
CA HIS A 449 7.99 -8.20 -12.52
C HIS A 449 6.53 -7.74 -12.72
N GLY A 450 6.35 -6.62 -13.42
CA GLY A 450 5.05 -6.00 -13.68
C GLY A 450 4.59 -5.02 -12.61
N PHE A 451 5.33 -4.89 -11.51
CA PHE A 451 5.12 -3.83 -10.51
C PHE A 451 5.99 -2.62 -10.80
N PHE A 452 5.51 -1.47 -10.33
CA PHE A 452 6.20 -0.19 -10.45
C PHE A 452 7.60 -0.23 -9.78
N VAL A 453 8.56 0.47 -10.39
CA VAL A 453 9.91 0.66 -9.86
C VAL A 453 10.25 2.17 -9.90
N PRO A 454 10.54 2.80 -8.75
CA PRO A 454 10.72 4.26 -8.65
C PRO A 454 11.81 4.81 -9.58
N GLY A 455 11.49 5.90 -10.30
CA GLY A 455 12.39 6.56 -11.25
C GLY A 455 12.74 5.75 -12.50
N VAL A 456 12.47 4.44 -12.51
CA VAL A 456 12.63 3.57 -13.66
C VAL A 456 11.43 3.70 -14.60
N TYR A 457 10.24 3.77 -14.01
CA TYR A 457 8.97 3.93 -14.70
C TYR A 457 8.20 5.15 -14.19
N ASP A 458 7.16 5.52 -14.90
CA ASP A 458 6.19 6.53 -14.49
C ASP A 458 5.01 5.84 -13.79
N LEU A 459 4.65 6.25 -12.56
CA LEU A 459 3.59 5.59 -11.79
C LEU A 459 2.24 5.69 -12.51
N ALA A 460 2.01 6.75 -13.28
CA ALA A 460 0.80 6.94 -14.07
C ALA A 460 0.58 5.81 -15.10
N THR A 461 1.65 5.14 -15.54
CA THR A 461 1.54 4.02 -16.49
C THR A 461 1.08 2.71 -15.84
N PHE A 462 1.12 2.61 -14.51
CA PHE A 462 0.74 1.41 -13.77
C PHE A 462 -0.67 1.50 -13.18
N TYR A 463 -1.31 2.68 -13.25
CA TYR A 463 -2.65 2.94 -12.75
C TYR A 463 -3.59 3.44 -13.85
N PHE A 464 -4.71 2.75 -14.08
CA PHE A 464 -5.69 3.19 -15.09
C PHE A 464 -6.51 4.42 -14.66
N ASN A 465 -6.47 4.73 -13.37
CA ASN A 465 -7.23 5.78 -12.72
C ASN A 465 -6.35 6.79 -11.98
N PHE A 466 -5.08 6.93 -12.38
CA PHE A 466 -4.10 7.82 -11.74
C PHE A 466 -4.63 9.26 -11.57
N ASP A 467 -5.13 9.88 -12.65
CA ASP A 467 -5.64 11.26 -12.65
C ASP A 467 -7.17 11.36 -12.57
N LYS A 468 -7.84 10.27 -12.19
CA LYS A 468 -9.31 10.26 -12.12
C LYS A 468 -9.74 10.58 -10.70
N ALA A 469 -10.66 11.55 -10.56
CA ALA A 469 -11.33 11.78 -9.29
C ALA A 469 -11.87 10.46 -8.75
N ARG A 470 -11.81 10.29 -7.42
CA ARG A 470 -12.37 9.14 -6.73
C ARG A 470 -13.85 9.07 -7.12
N VAL A 471 -14.21 8.16 -8.01
CA VAL A 471 -15.62 7.90 -8.32
C VAL A 471 -16.15 7.17 -7.10
N ASP A 472 -16.88 7.90 -6.28
CA ASP A 472 -17.60 7.43 -5.10
C ASP A 472 -18.33 6.13 -5.47
N ARG A 473 -18.08 5.09 -4.67
CA ARG A 473 -18.56 3.72 -4.93
C ARG A 473 -20.01 3.54 -4.53
#